data_AF-A0A948E578-F1
#
_entry.id   AF-A0A948E578-F1
#
_cell.length_a   1.000
_cell.length_b   1.000
_cell.length_c   1.000
_cell.angle_alpha   90.00
_cell.angle_beta   90.00
_cell.angle_gamma   90.00
#
_symmetry.space_group_name_H-M   'P 1'
#
loop_
_entity.id
_entity.type
_entity.pdbx_description
1 polymer ?
#
loop_
_entity_poly.entity_id
_entity_poly.type
_entity_poly.pdbx_seq_one_letter_code
_entity_poly.pdbx_strand_id
1 'polypeptide(L)'
;MSKYLLVVFWFFASMAHAQTPVVFVLAAGDNVVVTNPKGQRYSALPTQRLLFGHQIDVPKGQRFSVLVLKTGNRRVFTGPANLTVIADTIRLLNGPAAKVFPLAQEDLDMVDQWIKLYARPRGSAPGSAKARPEDGGELDVIHPVDGSLLLTRTPQFVFKGDLPREGNLMLFDSKGKRFWVEPIESEYVSFPPAAKFEWGQRFTWEVRRLTGGRVLSGSFNIASEETARALLEARIPDLPSTLPESLLFYGMRLQMAGAYKEADDVWASLGISLTLNGQPTRLR
;
A
#
# COMPACT_ATOMS: atom_id res chain seq x y z
N MET A 1 -65.83 4.97 -22.64
CA MET A 1 -64.91 5.42 -21.56
C MET A 1 -64.04 4.25 -21.14
N SER A 2 -62.77 4.25 -21.50
CA SER A 2 -61.70 3.69 -20.65
C SER A 2 -60.37 4.16 -21.21
N LYS A 3 -59.74 5.08 -20.48
CA LYS A 3 -58.40 5.62 -20.75
C LYS A 3 -57.42 4.69 -20.03
N TYR A 4 -56.50 4.06 -20.73
CA TYR A 4 -55.27 3.56 -20.10
C TYR A 4 -54.05 4.14 -20.80
N LEU A 5 -53.48 5.09 -20.06
CA LEU A 5 -52.24 5.81 -20.24
C LEU A 5 -51.08 4.81 -20.18
N LEU A 6 -50.34 4.65 -21.27
CA LEU A 6 -49.12 3.86 -21.31
C LEU A 6 -47.97 4.77 -20.86
N VAL A 7 -47.69 4.78 -19.55
CA VAL A 7 -46.50 5.43 -18.99
C VAL A 7 -45.30 4.53 -19.26
N VAL A 8 -44.53 4.88 -20.29
CA VAL A 8 -43.23 4.25 -20.56
C VAL A 8 -42.28 4.66 -19.42
N PHE A 9 -41.93 3.69 -18.60
CA PHE A 9 -40.91 3.78 -17.56
C PHE A 9 -39.57 4.24 -18.16
N TRP A 10 -39.19 5.48 -17.88
CA TRP A 10 -37.89 6.06 -18.18
C TRP A 10 -37.11 6.24 -16.88
N PHE A 11 -36.85 5.15 -16.15
CA PHE A 11 -35.96 5.18 -14.99
C PHE A 11 -35.43 3.77 -14.83
N PHE A 12 -34.13 3.54 -15.08
CA PHE A 12 -33.25 2.53 -14.45
C PHE A 12 -31.96 2.33 -15.29
N ALA A 13 -31.25 3.42 -15.62
CA ALA A 13 -29.90 3.34 -16.20
C ALA A 13 -28.83 4.10 -15.41
N SER A 14 -29.15 4.74 -14.27
CA SER A 14 -28.21 5.63 -13.57
C SER A 14 -27.52 5.06 -12.33
N MET A 15 -27.88 3.86 -11.85
CA MET A 15 -27.32 3.34 -10.58
C MET A 15 -26.05 2.48 -10.74
N ALA A 16 -25.73 2.00 -11.95
CA ALA A 16 -24.55 1.15 -12.16
C ALA A 16 -23.22 1.94 -12.28
N HIS A 17 -23.27 3.24 -12.57
CA HIS A 17 -22.07 4.08 -12.74
C HIS A 17 -21.43 4.51 -11.41
N ALA A 18 -22.09 4.29 -10.27
CA ALA A 18 -21.65 4.83 -8.98
C ALA A 18 -20.56 4.02 -8.28
N GLN A 19 -20.16 2.84 -8.79
CA GLN A 19 -19.23 1.94 -8.09
C GLN A 19 -17.86 1.76 -8.76
N THR A 20 -17.71 2.06 -10.04
CA THR A 20 -16.45 1.89 -10.76
C THR A 20 -15.53 3.10 -10.50
N PRO A 21 -14.27 2.88 -10.08
CA PRO A 21 -13.33 3.98 -9.97
C PRO A 21 -13.08 4.62 -11.33
N VAL A 22 -13.17 5.94 -11.38
CA VAL A 22 -12.90 6.72 -12.61
C VAL A 22 -11.46 7.18 -12.61
N VAL A 23 -10.98 7.63 -11.45
CA VAL A 23 -9.62 8.14 -11.29
C VAL A 23 -8.92 7.54 -10.08
N PHE A 24 -7.61 7.43 -10.20
CA PHE A 24 -6.70 6.99 -9.15
C PHE A 24 -5.76 8.15 -8.79
N VAL A 25 -5.71 8.52 -7.50
CA VAL A 25 -4.88 9.62 -7.02
C VAL A 25 -3.43 9.17 -6.99
N LEU A 26 -2.56 9.92 -7.68
CA LEU A 26 -1.13 9.66 -7.70
C LEU A 26 -0.37 10.55 -6.71
N ALA A 27 -0.77 11.81 -6.61
CA ALA A 27 -0.17 12.74 -5.66
C ALA A 27 -1.16 13.84 -5.28
N ALA A 28 -1.13 14.27 -4.03
CA ALA A 28 -1.93 15.40 -3.58
C ALA A 28 -1.15 16.17 -2.51
N GLY A 29 -1.15 17.49 -2.61
CA GLY A 29 -0.65 18.35 -1.56
C GLY A 29 -1.53 18.29 -0.30
N ASP A 30 -0.99 18.72 0.83
CA ASP A 30 -1.59 18.46 2.13
C ASP A 30 -2.99 19.02 2.30
N ASN A 31 -3.28 20.15 1.64
CA ASN A 31 -4.54 20.87 1.79
C ASN A 31 -5.55 20.55 0.69
N VAL A 32 -5.28 19.57 -0.18
CA VAL A 32 -6.24 19.15 -1.20
C VAL A 32 -7.36 18.35 -0.53
N VAL A 33 -8.60 18.83 -0.69
CA VAL A 33 -9.79 18.23 -0.07
C VAL A 33 -10.66 17.60 -1.14
N VAL A 34 -11.12 16.38 -0.85
CA VAL A 34 -12.11 15.66 -1.65
C VAL A 34 -13.43 15.63 -0.90
N THR A 35 -14.51 15.90 -1.62
CA THR A 35 -15.89 15.76 -1.14
C THR A 35 -16.56 14.64 -1.92
N ASN A 36 -17.05 13.60 -1.23
CA ASN A 36 -17.81 12.54 -1.89
C ASN A 36 -19.25 12.97 -2.25
N PRO A 37 -19.99 12.21 -3.08
CA PRO A 37 -21.38 12.54 -3.43
C PRO A 37 -22.35 12.64 -2.24
N LYS A 38 -21.97 12.12 -1.06
CA LYS A 38 -22.75 12.22 0.18
C LYS A 38 -22.41 13.48 0.99
N GLY A 39 -21.53 14.35 0.48
CA GLY A 39 -21.10 15.59 1.14
C GLY A 39 -20.01 15.41 2.20
N GLN A 40 -19.45 14.21 2.38
CA GLN A 40 -18.38 13.99 3.34
C GLN A 40 -17.05 14.47 2.78
N ARG A 41 -16.31 15.24 3.58
CA ARG A 41 -15.03 15.84 3.22
C ARG A 41 -13.87 15.05 3.84
N TYR A 42 -12.82 14.81 3.07
CA TYR A 42 -11.61 14.14 3.52
C TYR A 42 -10.40 14.62 2.72
N SER A 43 -9.20 14.46 3.28
CA SER A 43 -7.96 14.81 2.58
C SER A 43 -7.70 13.85 1.42
N ALA A 44 -7.26 14.38 0.29
CA ALA A 44 -6.74 13.56 -0.80
C ALA A 44 -5.47 12.83 -0.35
N LEU A 45 -5.41 11.53 -0.61
CA LEU A 45 -4.25 10.66 -0.36
C LEU A 45 -3.86 9.93 -1.64
N PRO A 46 -2.55 9.70 -1.88
CA PRO A 46 -2.10 8.82 -2.93
C PRO A 46 -2.71 7.42 -2.81
N THR A 47 -2.93 6.77 -3.94
CA THR A 47 -3.63 5.49 -4.12
C THR A 47 -5.13 5.46 -3.83
N GLN A 48 -5.73 6.61 -3.46
CA GLN A 48 -7.19 6.72 -3.36
C GLN A 48 -7.87 6.59 -4.73
N ARG A 49 -9.06 6.00 -4.71
CA ARG A 49 -9.93 5.87 -5.88
C ARG A 49 -11.07 6.85 -5.77
N LEU A 50 -11.27 7.68 -6.79
CA LEU A 50 -12.41 8.58 -6.83
C LEU A 50 -13.43 8.11 -7.86
N LEU A 51 -14.68 8.15 -7.45
CA LEU A 51 -15.84 7.72 -8.23
C LEU A 51 -16.52 8.92 -8.88
N PHE A 52 -17.41 8.67 -9.82
CA PHE A 52 -18.30 9.70 -10.37
C PHE A 52 -18.95 10.56 -9.28
N GLY A 53 -18.99 11.87 -9.50
CA GLY A 53 -19.62 12.85 -8.61
C GLY A 53 -18.75 13.35 -7.46
N HIS A 54 -17.54 12.82 -7.26
CA HIS A 54 -16.59 13.40 -6.31
C HIS A 54 -16.21 14.82 -6.75
N GLN A 55 -16.08 15.73 -5.78
CA GLN A 55 -15.58 17.08 -5.98
C GLN A 55 -14.21 17.21 -5.34
N ILE A 56 -13.31 17.97 -5.96
CA ILE A 56 -11.96 18.21 -5.44
C ILE A 56 -11.71 19.71 -5.42
N ASP A 57 -11.28 20.21 -4.27
CA ASP A 57 -10.76 21.56 -4.10
C ASP A 57 -9.24 21.49 -3.99
N VAL A 58 -8.55 22.20 -4.88
CA VAL A 58 -7.09 22.30 -4.93
C VAL A 58 -6.72 23.75 -4.58
N PRO A 59 -6.31 24.03 -3.33
CA PRO A 59 -6.00 25.39 -2.90
C PRO A 59 -4.80 26.01 -3.62
N LYS A 60 -4.67 27.34 -3.58
CA LYS A 60 -3.52 28.06 -4.15
C LYS A 60 -2.19 27.47 -3.66
N GLY A 61 -1.27 27.23 -4.59
CA GLY A 61 0.06 26.65 -4.30
C GLY A 61 0.05 25.14 -4.08
N GLN A 62 -1.11 24.48 -4.08
CA GLN A 62 -1.22 23.04 -3.98
C GLN A 62 -1.20 22.38 -5.37
N ARG A 63 -0.78 21.12 -5.39
CA ARG A 63 -0.72 20.27 -6.58
C ARG A 63 -1.60 19.04 -6.38
N PHE A 64 -2.31 18.64 -7.43
CA PHE A 64 -3.11 17.42 -7.44
C PHE A 64 -2.86 16.66 -8.74
N SER A 65 -2.45 15.40 -8.62
CA SER A 65 -2.12 14.53 -9.74
C SER A 65 -2.93 13.25 -9.67
N VAL A 66 -3.53 12.89 -10.80
CA VAL A 66 -4.39 11.71 -10.93
C VAL A 66 -4.09 10.95 -12.21
N LEU A 67 -4.32 9.65 -12.18
CA LEU A 67 -4.49 8.82 -13.36
C LEU A 67 -5.97 8.71 -13.70
N VAL A 68 -6.34 9.04 -14.94
CA VAL A 68 -7.66 8.74 -15.48
C VAL A 68 -7.67 7.33 -16.04
N LEU A 69 -8.28 6.40 -15.31
CA LEU A 69 -8.16 4.96 -15.54
C LEU A 69 -8.61 4.54 -16.95
N LYS A 70 -9.66 5.15 -17.50
CA LYS A 70 -10.15 4.85 -18.85
C LYS A 70 -9.17 5.22 -19.97
N THR A 71 -8.37 6.27 -19.76
CA THR A 71 -7.53 6.85 -20.82
C THR A 71 -6.04 6.59 -20.63
N GLY A 72 -5.63 6.08 -19.48
CA GLY A 72 -4.22 5.91 -19.13
C GLY A 72 -3.43 7.22 -18.97
N ASN A 73 -4.12 8.37 -19.01
CA ASN A 73 -3.48 9.67 -18.93
C ASN A 73 -3.36 10.14 -17.48
N ARG A 74 -2.15 10.56 -17.11
CA ARG A 74 -1.91 11.37 -15.92
C ARG A 74 -2.34 12.80 -16.18
N ARG A 75 -3.13 13.37 -15.28
CA ARG A 75 -3.51 14.79 -15.27
C ARG A 75 -3.00 15.46 -14.01
N VAL A 76 -2.29 16.57 -14.19
CA VAL A 76 -1.73 17.38 -13.10
C VAL A 76 -2.44 18.73 -13.07
N PHE A 77 -3.04 19.03 -11.93
CA PHE A 77 -3.72 20.28 -11.62
C PHE A 77 -2.88 21.06 -10.61
N THR A 78 -2.84 22.38 -10.79
CA THR A 78 -2.21 23.32 -9.86
C THR A 78 -3.27 24.28 -9.37
N GLY A 79 -3.36 24.48 -8.06
CA GLY A 79 -4.37 25.34 -7.48
C GLY A 79 -4.07 26.84 -7.63
N PRO A 80 -5.09 27.70 -7.53
CA PRO A 80 -6.46 27.38 -7.11
C PRO A 80 -7.27 26.70 -8.23
N ALA A 81 -7.90 25.57 -7.94
CA ALA A 81 -8.75 24.85 -8.89
C ALA A 81 -9.89 24.09 -8.20
N ASN A 82 -11.07 24.11 -8.82
CA ASN A 82 -12.23 23.32 -8.41
C ASN A 82 -12.54 22.29 -9.49
N LEU A 83 -12.63 21.02 -9.10
CA LEU A 83 -12.74 19.88 -10.02
C LEU A 83 -13.96 19.03 -9.67
N THR A 84 -14.48 18.32 -10.66
CA THR A 84 -15.49 17.27 -10.44
C THR A 84 -15.17 16.04 -11.28
N VAL A 85 -15.27 14.87 -10.67
CA VAL A 85 -15.11 13.58 -11.34
C VAL A 85 -16.39 13.29 -12.11
N ILE A 86 -16.26 13.16 -13.43
CA ILE A 86 -17.36 12.76 -14.33
C ILE A 86 -17.11 11.33 -14.84
N ALA A 87 -17.96 10.82 -15.72
CA ALA A 87 -18.03 9.37 -15.99
C ALA A 87 -16.70 8.76 -16.48
N ASP A 88 -15.87 9.53 -17.17
CA ASP A 88 -14.65 9.05 -17.79
C ASP A 88 -13.42 9.93 -17.56
N THR A 89 -13.55 11.00 -16.77
CA THR A 89 -12.48 11.97 -16.58
C THR A 89 -12.73 12.90 -15.40
N ILE A 90 -11.86 13.89 -15.23
CA ILE A 90 -12.06 15.03 -14.33
C ILE A 90 -12.37 16.27 -15.15
N ARG A 91 -13.50 16.91 -14.82
CA ARG A 91 -13.90 18.21 -15.34
C ARG A 91 -13.40 19.32 -14.43
N LEU A 92 -12.66 20.26 -15.00
CA LEU A 92 -12.29 21.52 -14.35
C LEU A 92 -13.50 22.46 -14.35
N LEU A 93 -13.92 22.90 -13.18
CA LEU A 93 -15.00 23.89 -13.01
C LEU A 93 -14.45 25.31 -12.99
N ASN A 94 -13.30 25.50 -12.33
CA ASN A 94 -12.58 26.76 -12.25
C ASN A 94 -11.09 26.48 -11.99
N GLY A 95 -10.20 27.35 -12.48
CA GLY A 95 -8.75 27.26 -12.30
C GLY A 95 -7.99 27.09 -13.63
N PRO A 96 -6.66 26.89 -13.56
CA PRO A 96 -5.85 26.65 -14.75
C PRO A 96 -6.10 25.27 -15.35
N ALA A 97 -5.89 25.15 -16.66
CA ALA A 97 -6.00 23.88 -17.37
C ALA A 97 -5.00 22.85 -16.85
N ALA A 98 -5.41 21.58 -16.87
CA ALA A 98 -4.55 20.47 -16.46
C ALA A 98 -3.40 20.27 -17.45
N LYS A 99 -2.22 19.95 -16.94
CA LYS A 99 -1.15 19.36 -17.75
C LYS A 99 -1.42 17.87 -17.90
N VAL A 100 -1.35 17.36 -19.13
CA VAL A 100 -1.68 15.95 -19.44
C VAL A 100 -0.43 15.23 -19.91
N PHE A 101 -0.18 14.05 -19.37
CA PHE A 101 0.96 13.20 -19.70
C PHE A 101 0.49 11.76 -19.90
N PRO A 102 0.86 11.08 -20.98
CA PRO A 102 0.65 9.64 -21.06
C PRO A 102 1.51 8.93 -20.00
N LEU A 103 0.99 7.85 -19.41
CA LEU A 103 1.80 6.94 -18.59
C LEU A 103 2.28 5.75 -19.43
N ALA A 104 3.41 5.17 -19.02
CA ALA A 104 3.90 3.93 -19.60
C ALA A 104 2.94 2.77 -19.26
N GLN A 105 2.85 1.77 -20.15
CA GLN A 105 1.96 0.62 -19.94
C GLN A 105 2.30 -0.13 -18.64
N GLU A 106 3.57 -0.23 -18.30
CA GLU A 106 4.04 -0.87 -17.05
C GLU A 106 3.45 -0.20 -15.79
N ASP A 107 3.38 1.14 -15.77
CA ASP A 107 2.78 1.88 -14.65
C ASP A 107 1.27 1.69 -14.61
N LEU A 108 0.61 1.61 -15.77
CA LEU A 108 -0.83 1.33 -15.87
C LEU A 108 -1.16 -0.06 -15.34
N ASP A 109 -0.41 -1.08 -15.78
CA ASP A 109 -0.58 -2.46 -15.34
C ASP A 109 -0.36 -2.59 -13.82
N MET A 110 0.62 -1.87 -13.29
CA MET A 110 0.89 -1.82 -11.86
C MET A 110 -0.26 -1.19 -11.08
N VAL A 111 -0.83 -0.06 -11.54
CA VAL A 111 -2.01 0.55 -10.90
C VAL A 111 -3.21 -0.39 -10.95
N ASP A 112 -3.42 -1.08 -12.06
CA ASP A 112 -4.52 -2.04 -12.20
C ASP A 112 -4.36 -3.23 -11.24
N GLN A 113 -3.14 -3.77 -11.13
CA GLN A 113 -2.83 -4.83 -10.16
C GLN A 113 -3.02 -4.34 -8.72
N TRP A 114 -2.54 -3.14 -8.39
CA TRP A 114 -2.74 -2.52 -7.08
C TRP A 114 -4.22 -2.35 -6.75
N ILE A 115 -5.01 -1.84 -7.69
CA ILE A 115 -6.45 -1.70 -7.54
C ILE A 115 -7.07 -3.08 -7.27
N LYS A 116 -6.72 -4.13 -8.03
CA LYS A 116 -7.25 -5.48 -7.82
C LYS A 116 -6.87 -6.08 -6.47
N LEU A 117 -5.63 -5.88 -6.02
CA LEU A 117 -5.14 -6.36 -4.71
C LEU A 117 -5.98 -5.75 -3.58
N TYR A 118 -6.20 -4.44 -3.60
CA TYR A 118 -6.91 -3.72 -2.53
C TYR A 118 -8.41 -3.51 -2.79
N ALA A 119 -8.96 -4.01 -3.90
CA ALA A 119 -10.40 -3.99 -4.18
C ALA A 119 -11.17 -5.11 -3.48
N ARG A 120 -10.48 -6.14 -3.00
CA ARG A 120 -11.13 -7.30 -2.39
C ARG A 120 -11.75 -6.92 -1.04
N PRO A 121 -13.02 -7.30 -0.77
CA PRO A 121 -13.64 -7.10 0.53
C PRO A 121 -12.79 -7.76 1.63
N ARG A 122 -12.80 -7.12 2.81
CA ARG A 122 -12.11 -7.51 4.05
C ARG A 122 -11.97 -9.04 4.19
N GLY A 123 -10.73 -9.52 4.34
CA GLY A 123 -10.44 -10.92 4.70
C GLY A 123 -9.40 -11.65 3.84
N SER A 124 -8.82 -11.02 2.82
CA SER A 124 -7.76 -11.64 2.01
C SER A 124 -6.68 -10.64 1.57
N ALA A 125 -6.01 -10.01 2.54
CA ALA A 125 -4.62 -9.64 2.30
C ALA A 125 -3.83 -10.95 2.07
N PRO A 126 -2.88 -11.01 1.12
CA PRO A 126 -1.92 -12.10 1.09
C PRO A 126 -1.09 -11.99 2.37
N GLY A 127 -1.34 -12.89 3.32
CA GLY A 127 -0.88 -12.75 4.70
C GLY A 127 -2.02 -12.32 5.59
N SER A 128 -2.77 -13.29 6.11
CA SER A 128 -3.71 -13.07 7.21
C SER A 128 -2.93 -12.65 8.45
N ALA A 129 -2.60 -11.37 8.56
CA ALA A 129 -2.37 -10.75 9.85
C ALA A 129 -3.70 -10.86 10.60
N LYS A 130 -3.81 -11.86 11.49
CA LYS A 130 -4.85 -11.85 12.53
C LYS A 130 -4.86 -10.45 13.13
N ALA A 131 -6.06 -9.90 13.33
CA ALA A 131 -6.25 -8.55 13.86
C ALA A 131 -5.24 -8.28 14.98
N ARG A 132 -4.34 -7.31 14.77
CA ARG A 132 -3.37 -6.88 15.79
C ARG A 132 -4.19 -6.40 17.00
N PRO A 133 -4.03 -6.97 18.18
CA PRO A 133 -4.57 -6.38 19.40
C PRO A 133 -3.94 -4.99 19.55
N GLU A 134 -4.77 -3.96 19.69
CA GLU A 134 -4.30 -2.60 20.00
C GLU A 134 -3.78 -2.48 21.45
N ASP A 135 -3.98 -3.51 22.27
CA ASP A 135 -3.53 -3.58 23.67
C ASP A 135 -2.12 -4.16 23.76
N GLY A 136 -1.17 -3.31 24.19
CA GLY A 136 0.28 -3.51 24.17
C GLY A 136 0.86 -4.56 25.13
N GLY A 137 0.18 -5.68 25.36
CA GLY A 137 0.70 -6.82 26.13
C GLY A 137 1.03 -8.06 25.30
N GLU A 138 0.37 -8.29 24.15
CA GLU A 138 0.63 -9.48 23.34
C GLU A 138 1.88 -9.29 22.47
N LEU A 139 2.78 -10.27 22.48
CA LEU A 139 3.97 -10.29 21.64
C LEU A 139 3.56 -10.25 20.15
N ASP A 140 4.19 -9.37 19.37
CA ASP A 140 4.09 -9.32 17.91
C ASP A 140 5.49 -9.20 17.29
N VAL A 141 5.61 -9.63 16.03
CA VAL A 141 6.82 -9.46 15.21
C VAL A 141 6.55 -8.37 14.18
N ILE A 142 7.23 -7.25 14.35
CA ILE A 142 7.13 -6.08 13.46
C ILE A 142 7.96 -6.27 12.20
N HIS A 143 9.13 -6.91 12.34
CA HIS A 143 10.01 -7.24 11.22
C HIS A 143 10.67 -8.60 11.48
N PRO A 144 10.88 -9.45 10.45
CA PRO A 144 10.28 -9.34 9.13
C PRO A 144 8.76 -9.55 9.20
N VAL A 145 8.01 -8.82 8.38
CA VAL A 145 6.56 -9.04 8.24
C VAL A 145 6.33 -10.45 7.68
N ASP A 146 5.29 -11.14 8.13
CA ASP A 146 4.96 -12.48 7.61
C ASP A 146 4.74 -12.45 6.09
N GLY A 147 5.39 -13.38 5.38
CA GLY A 147 5.36 -13.48 3.92
C GLY A 147 6.25 -12.47 3.19
N SER A 148 7.07 -11.69 3.90
CA SER A 148 7.92 -10.67 3.29
C SER A 148 9.04 -11.22 2.41
N LEU A 149 9.48 -10.39 1.48
CA LEU A 149 10.68 -10.56 0.66
C LEU A 149 11.75 -9.60 1.18
N LEU A 150 12.84 -10.13 1.74
CA LEU A 150 13.96 -9.35 2.24
C LEU A 150 14.96 -9.10 1.11
N LEU A 151 15.35 -7.82 0.93
CA LEU A 151 16.36 -7.41 -0.04
C LEU A 151 17.78 -7.42 0.57
N THR A 152 17.99 -8.23 1.61
CA THR A 152 19.25 -8.35 2.34
C THR A 152 19.50 -9.79 2.79
N ARG A 153 20.79 -10.16 2.92
CA ARG A 153 21.25 -11.40 3.55
C ARG A 153 21.49 -11.28 5.06
N THR A 154 21.22 -10.12 5.64
CA THR A 154 21.33 -9.91 7.10
C THR A 154 19.94 -9.69 7.67
N PRO A 155 19.10 -10.75 7.77
CA PRO A 155 17.78 -10.62 8.35
C PRO A 155 17.89 -10.14 9.79
N GLN A 156 16.89 -9.39 10.23
CA GLN A 156 16.80 -8.84 11.58
C GLN A 156 15.37 -9.00 12.04
N PHE A 157 15.18 -9.32 13.32
CA PHE A 157 13.87 -9.40 13.93
C PHE A 157 13.64 -8.21 14.86
N VAL A 158 12.47 -7.61 14.76
CA VAL A 158 11.99 -6.54 15.63
C VAL A 158 10.68 -7.00 16.25
N PHE A 159 10.63 -7.06 17.57
CA PHE A 159 9.48 -7.46 18.35
C PHE A 159 8.80 -6.25 18.98
N LYS A 160 7.52 -6.41 19.34
CA LYS A 160 6.76 -5.46 20.15
C LYS A 160 5.93 -6.22 21.18
N GLY A 161 5.73 -5.63 22.36
CA GLY A 161 4.92 -6.23 23.43
C GLY A 161 5.76 -7.05 24.41
N ASP A 162 5.09 -7.89 25.21
CA ASP A 162 5.77 -8.63 26.28
C ASP A 162 6.64 -9.77 25.72
N LEU A 163 7.96 -9.57 25.75
CA LEU A 163 8.91 -10.60 25.40
C LEU A 163 8.80 -11.80 26.36
N PRO A 164 8.88 -13.03 25.84
CA PRO A 164 8.98 -14.20 26.70
C PRO A 164 10.28 -14.13 27.50
N ARG A 165 10.21 -14.17 28.84
CA ARG A 165 11.38 -14.14 29.74
C ARG A 165 12.50 -15.13 29.37
N GLU A 166 12.11 -16.22 28.73
CA GLU A 166 12.94 -17.36 28.36
C GLU A 166 12.43 -17.93 27.01
N GLY A 167 12.49 -17.11 25.95
CA GLY A 167 12.04 -17.50 24.62
C GLY A 167 13.16 -17.68 23.61
N ASN A 168 12.94 -18.55 22.63
CA ASN A 168 13.84 -18.74 21.49
C ASN A 168 13.12 -18.40 20.19
N LEU A 169 13.83 -17.70 19.30
CA LEU A 169 13.51 -17.58 17.90
C LEU A 169 14.15 -18.75 17.16
N MET A 170 13.34 -19.54 16.47
CA MET A 170 13.78 -20.68 15.68
C MET A 170 13.54 -20.39 14.20
N LEU A 171 14.57 -20.57 13.37
CA LEU A 171 14.45 -20.52 11.91
C LEU A 171 14.51 -21.93 11.34
N PHE A 172 13.67 -22.19 10.36
CA PHE A 172 13.62 -23.44 9.61
C PHE A 172 13.76 -23.14 8.12
N ASP A 173 14.53 -23.97 7.42
CA ASP A 173 14.67 -23.88 5.97
C ASP A 173 13.39 -24.32 5.24
N SER A 174 13.39 -24.22 3.91
CA SER A 174 12.26 -24.61 3.06
C SER A 174 11.87 -26.09 3.14
N LYS A 175 12.72 -26.96 3.72
CA LYS A 175 12.46 -28.38 3.96
C LYS A 175 11.95 -28.63 5.39
N GLY A 176 11.77 -27.59 6.20
CA GLY A 176 11.38 -27.69 7.60
C GLY A 176 12.52 -28.11 8.54
N LYS A 177 13.77 -28.17 8.06
CA LYS A 177 14.92 -28.47 8.92
C LYS A 177 15.30 -27.22 9.70
N ARG A 178 15.59 -27.40 10.98
CA ARG A 178 16.09 -26.32 11.85
C ARG A 178 17.39 -25.75 11.28
N PHE A 179 17.35 -24.48 10.93
CA PHE A 179 18.46 -23.71 10.36
C PHE A 179 19.23 -22.98 11.46
N TRP A 180 18.52 -22.26 12.34
CA TRP A 180 19.13 -21.47 13.40
C TRP A 180 18.22 -21.39 14.64
N VAL A 181 18.82 -21.15 15.80
CA VAL A 181 18.12 -20.86 17.06
C VAL A 181 18.82 -19.70 17.73
N GLU A 182 18.08 -18.67 18.09
CA GLU A 182 18.61 -17.49 18.79
C GLU A 182 17.75 -17.21 20.04
N PRO A 183 18.36 -17.01 21.22
CA PRO A 183 17.65 -16.52 22.40
C PRO A 183 17.05 -15.13 22.16
N ILE A 184 15.85 -14.89 22.67
CA ILE A 184 15.21 -13.57 22.61
C ILE A 184 15.54 -12.82 23.89
N GLU A 185 16.61 -12.04 23.87
CA GLU A 185 17.06 -11.24 25.03
C GLU A 185 16.57 -9.79 24.97
N SER A 186 16.15 -9.32 23.79
CA SER A 186 15.69 -7.94 23.58
C SER A 186 14.63 -7.87 22.48
N GLU A 187 14.05 -6.67 22.30
CA GLU A 187 13.09 -6.40 21.22
C GLU A 187 13.73 -6.49 19.82
N TYR A 188 15.06 -6.58 19.76
CA TYR A 188 15.81 -6.69 18.53
C TYR A 188 16.68 -7.95 18.53
N VAL A 189 16.59 -8.73 17.46
CA VAL A 189 17.44 -9.90 17.24
C VAL A 189 18.11 -9.77 15.88
N SER A 190 19.44 -9.79 15.90
CA SER A 190 20.28 -9.86 14.71
C SER A 190 21.11 -11.13 14.73
N PHE A 191 21.30 -11.74 13.57
CA PHE A 191 22.06 -12.98 13.47
C PHE A 191 23.55 -12.73 13.21
N PRO A 192 24.45 -13.54 13.78
CA PRO A 192 25.87 -13.42 13.50
C PRO A 192 26.19 -13.85 12.06
N PRO A 193 27.33 -13.42 11.49
CA PRO A 193 27.77 -13.85 10.16
C PRO A 193 27.87 -15.38 9.97
N ALA A 194 28.06 -16.12 11.07
CA ALA A 194 28.10 -17.58 11.09
C ALA A 194 26.78 -18.25 10.67
N ALA A 195 25.64 -17.55 10.72
CA ALA A 195 24.36 -18.05 10.26
C ALA A 195 24.32 -18.31 8.74
N LYS A 196 25.20 -17.67 7.95
CA LYS A 196 25.40 -17.93 6.50
C LYS A 196 24.09 -17.94 5.69
N PHE A 197 23.33 -16.86 5.79
CA PHE A 197 22.19 -16.64 4.90
C PHE A 197 22.67 -16.37 3.47
N GLU A 198 22.00 -17.01 2.52
CA GLU A 198 22.29 -16.89 1.09
C GLU A 198 21.08 -16.31 0.34
N TRP A 199 21.35 -15.72 -0.82
CA TRP A 199 20.31 -15.23 -1.70
C TRP A 199 19.38 -16.35 -2.17
N GLY A 200 18.10 -16.04 -2.36
CA GLY A 200 17.07 -16.96 -2.84
C GLY A 200 16.56 -17.97 -1.80
N GLN A 201 17.00 -17.89 -0.54
CA GLN A 201 16.54 -18.80 0.51
C GLN A 201 15.16 -18.43 1.04
N ARG A 202 14.36 -19.45 1.36
CA ARG A 202 13.06 -19.32 2.02
C ARG A 202 13.14 -19.88 3.43
N PHE A 203 12.55 -19.15 4.37
CA PHE A 203 12.51 -19.53 5.77
C PHE A 203 11.10 -19.47 6.34
N THR A 204 10.82 -20.37 7.26
CA THR A 204 9.75 -20.23 8.24
C THR A 204 10.38 -20.01 9.61
N TRP A 205 9.73 -19.21 10.44
CA TRP A 205 10.22 -18.89 11.78
C TRP A 205 9.15 -19.16 12.83
N GLU A 206 9.59 -19.47 14.04
CA GLU A 206 8.73 -19.65 15.20
C GLU A 206 9.34 -19.00 16.44
N VAL A 207 8.51 -18.36 17.25
CA VAL A 207 8.87 -17.95 18.61
C VAL A 207 8.29 -18.98 19.58
N ARG A 208 9.15 -19.59 20.39
CA ARG A 208 8.76 -20.59 21.39
C ARG A 208 9.19 -20.18 22.78
N ARG A 209 8.38 -20.53 23.79
CA ARG A 209 8.79 -20.45 25.21
C ARG A 209 9.64 -21.67 25.56
N LEU A 210 10.63 -21.53 26.45
CA LEU A 210 11.45 -22.65 26.93
C LEU A 210 10.62 -23.72 27.66
N THR A 211 9.51 -23.34 28.28
CA THR A 211 8.54 -24.25 28.92
C THR A 211 7.71 -25.08 27.93
N GLY A 212 7.93 -24.90 26.62
CA GLY A 212 7.18 -25.54 25.55
C GLY A 212 6.01 -24.68 25.07
N GLY A 213 5.65 -24.88 23.79
CA GLY A 213 4.55 -24.16 23.14
C GLY A 213 5.00 -23.10 22.15
N ARG A 214 4.29 -23.03 21.03
CA ARG A 214 4.46 -22.02 19.97
C ARG A 214 3.67 -20.77 20.33
N VAL A 215 4.35 -19.62 20.35
CA VAL A 215 3.72 -18.31 20.61
C VAL A 215 3.33 -17.68 19.28
N LEU A 216 4.30 -17.54 18.37
CA LEU A 216 4.11 -16.94 17.05
C LEU A 216 4.84 -17.76 15.99
N SER A 217 4.42 -17.58 14.75
CA SER A 217 5.10 -18.12 13.59
C SER A 217 4.83 -17.28 12.36
N GLY A 218 5.75 -17.33 11.41
CA GLY A 218 5.59 -16.74 10.11
C GLY A 218 6.64 -17.22 9.13
N SER A 219 6.80 -16.49 8.04
CA SER A 219 7.73 -16.81 6.97
C SER A 219 8.32 -15.57 6.34
N PHE A 220 9.48 -15.71 5.72
CA PHE A 220 10.05 -14.70 4.84
C PHE A 220 10.92 -15.39 3.78
N ASN A 221 11.18 -14.67 2.70
CA ASN A 221 12.12 -15.07 1.66
C ASN A 221 13.25 -14.05 1.58
N ILE A 222 14.47 -14.51 1.39
CA ILE A 222 15.58 -13.66 0.94
C ILE A 222 15.52 -13.64 -0.59
N ALA A 223 15.46 -12.45 -1.20
CA ALA A 223 15.38 -12.31 -2.65
C ALA A 223 16.55 -13.00 -3.37
N SER A 224 16.41 -13.30 -4.67
CA SER A 224 17.62 -13.61 -5.46
C SER A 224 18.49 -12.35 -5.54
N GLU A 225 19.78 -12.53 -5.82
CA GLU A 225 20.69 -11.39 -5.93
C GLU A 225 20.25 -10.43 -7.05
N GLU A 226 19.78 -10.97 -8.17
CA GLU A 226 19.28 -10.19 -9.31
C GLU A 226 18.03 -9.40 -8.94
N THR A 227 17.08 -10.02 -8.22
CA THR A 227 15.86 -9.34 -7.77
C THR A 227 16.17 -8.25 -6.74
N ALA A 228 17.03 -8.54 -5.76
CA ALA A 228 17.45 -7.55 -4.76
C ALA A 228 18.11 -6.36 -5.43
N ARG A 229 19.07 -6.63 -6.34
CA ARG A 229 19.76 -5.60 -7.12
C ARG A 229 18.79 -4.78 -7.96
N ALA A 230 17.92 -5.43 -8.74
CA ALA A 230 16.97 -4.73 -9.60
C ALA A 230 16.03 -3.81 -8.82
N LEU A 231 15.55 -4.23 -7.65
CA LEU A 231 14.69 -3.39 -6.81
C LEU A 231 15.47 -2.25 -6.14
N LEU A 232 16.67 -2.52 -5.61
CA LEU A 232 17.48 -1.50 -4.94
C LEU A 232 18.09 -0.47 -5.90
N GLU A 233 18.50 -0.87 -7.11
CA GLU A 233 19.03 0.03 -8.14
C GLU A 233 17.92 0.90 -8.75
N ALA A 234 16.67 0.40 -8.77
CA ALA A 234 15.51 1.18 -9.19
C ALA A 234 15.08 2.24 -8.15
N ARG A 235 15.81 2.38 -7.03
CA ARG A 235 15.50 3.34 -5.98
C ARG A 235 15.44 4.76 -6.52
N ILE A 236 14.30 5.39 -6.28
CA ILE A 236 14.10 6.81 -6.59
C ILE A 236 14.62 7.63 -5.40
N PRO A 237 15.57 8.56 -5.62
CA PRO A 237 16.09 9.39 -4.54
C PRO A 237 15.01 10.36 -4.06
N ASP A 238 14.89 10.55 -2.75
CA ASP A 238 13.95 11.49 -2.15
C ASP A 238 14.57 12.88 -2.07
N LEU A 239 14.52 13.60 -3.19
CA LEU A 239 15.02 14.96 -3.34
C LEU A 239 13.85 15.92 -3.55
N PRO A 240 13.99 17.22 -3.22
CA PRO A 240 12.92 18.20 -3.46
C PRO A 240 12.44 18.31 -4.92
N SER A 241 13.27 17.89 -5.87
CA SER A 241 12.95 17.85 -7.30
C SER A 241 12.27 16.56 -7.76
N THR A 242 12.27 15.52 -6.93
CA THR A 242 11.66 14.23 -7.23
C THR A 242 10.15 14.37 -7.31
N LEU A 243 9.55 13.85 -8.38
CA LEU A 243 8.10 13.82 -8.52
C LEU A 243 7.52 12.81 -7.52
N PRO A 244 6.52 13.20 -6.70
CA PRO A 244 5.89 12.28 -5.75
C PRO A 244 5.32 11.02 -6.42
N GLU A 245 4.88 11.11 -7.68
CA GLU A 245 4.41 9.95 -8.44
C GLU A 245 5.49 8.91 -8.71
N SER A 246 6.74 9.33 -8.89
CA SER A 246 7.85 8.39 -9.10
C SER A 246 8.11 7.58 -7.83
N LEU A 247 8.08 8.24 -6.66
CA LEU A 247 8.17 7.58 -5.36
C LEU A 247 6.97 6.66 -5.12
N LEU A 248 5.75 7.10 -5.45
CA LEU A 248 4.54 6.29 -5.36
C LEU A 248 4.69 4.98 -6.15
N PHE A 249 5.08 5.07 -7.42
CA PHE A 249 5.23 3.90 -8.28
C PHE A 249 6.33 2.96 -7.78
N TYR A 250 7.44 3.51 -7.28
CA TYR A 250 8.49 2.71 -6.65
C TYR A 250 8.00 2.00 -5.37
N GLY A 251 7.28 2.70 -4.49
CA GLY A 251 6.68 2.11 -3.29
C GLY A 251 5.66 1.02 -3.62
N MET A 252 4.80 1.24 -4.62
CA MET A 252 3.86 0.23 -5.12
C MET A 252 4.59 -1.02 -5.59
N ARG A 253 5.67 -0.87 -6.37
CA ARG A 253 6.48 -1.97 -6.87
C ARG A 253 7.09 -2.80 -5.75
N LEU A 254 7.72 -2.15 -4.77
CA LEU A 254 8.31 -2.82 -3.60
C LEU A 254 7.26 -3.61 -2.83
N GLN A 255 6.12 -3.01 -2.57
CA GLN A 255 5.05 -3.65 -1.82
C GLN A 255 4.41 -4.82 -2.55
N MET A 256 4.21 -4.70 -3.86
CA MET A 256 3.72 -5.81 -4.68
C MET A 256 4.74 -6.95 -4.77
N ALA A 257 6.04 -6.65 -4.65
CA ALA A 257 7.10 -7.66 -4.52
C ALA A 257 7.20 -8.27 -3.10
N GLY A 258 6.52 -7.70 -2.10
CA GLY A 258 6.62 -8.12 -0.69
C GLY A 258 7.82 -7.53 0.06
N ALA A 259 8.55 -6.58 -0.53
CA ALA A 259 9.64 -5.84 0.10
C ALA A 259 9.10 -4.74 1.02
N TYR A 260 8.39 -5.14 2.07
CA TYR A 260 7.60 -4.24 2.91
C TYR A 260 8.45 -3.23 3.69
N LYS A 261 9.64 -3.61 4.14
CA LYS A 261 10.54 -2.70 4.86
C LYS A 261 10.89 -1.48 4.01
N GLU A 262 11.39 -1.73 2.80
CA GLU A 262 11.76 -0.67 1.87
C GLU A 262 10.54 0.09 1.36
N ALA A 263 9.39 -0.59 1.20
CA ALA A 263 8.13 0.07 0.83
C ALA A 263 7.68 1.04 1.93
N ASP A 264 7.71 0.64 3.20
CA ASP A 264 7.33 1.47 4.34
C ASP A 264 8.19 2.72 4.46
N ASP A 265 9.50 2.63 4.17
CA ASP A 265 10.39 3.78 4.13
C ASP A 265 9.96 4.79 3.04
N VAL A 266 9.55 4.30 1.87
CA VAL A 266 9.04 5.15 0.76
C VAL A 266 7.68 5.74 1.11
N TRP A 267 6.79 4.97 1.75
CA TRP A 267 5.50 5.49 2.19
C TRP A 267 5.66 6.60 3.21
N ALA A 268 6.54 6.40 4.19
CA ALA A 268 6.82 7.39 5.21
C ALA A 268 7.35 8.70 4.60
N SER A 269 8.21 8.61 3.58
CA SER A 269 8.72 9.78 2.86
C SER A 269 7.63 10.54 2.09
N LEU A 270 6.59 9.85 1.65
CA LEU A 270 5.37 10.44 1.07
C LEU A 270 4.38 10.96 2.13
N GLY A 271 4.70 10.88 3.42
CA GLY A 271 3.80 11.24 4.52
C GLY A 271 2.66 10.25 4.71
N ILE A 272 2.82 9.01 4.26
CA ILE A 272 1.81 7.96 4.25
C ILE A 272 2.25 6.84 5.18
N SER A 273 1.30 6.28 5.93
CA SER A 273 1.40 4.96 6.52
C SER A 273 0.34 4.08 5.88
N LEU A 274 0.63 2.81 5.65
CA LEU A 274 -0.38 1.87 5.24
C LEU A 274 -0.98 1.17 6.46
N THR A 275 -2.30 1.14 6.51
CA THR A 275 -3.03 0.29 7.46
C THR A 275 -2.70 -1.18 7.22
N LEU A 276 -3.07 -2.05 8.17
CA LEU A 276 -2.96 -3.51 8.03
C LEU A 276 -3.60 -4.08 6.77
N ASN A 277 -4.60 -3.40 6.21
CA ASN A 277 -5.28 -3.80 4.98
C ASN A 277 -4.64 -3.16 3.72
N GLY A 278 -3.46 -2.54 3.86
CA GLY A 278 -2.77 -1.78 2.83
C GLY A 278 -3.46 -0.50 2.38
N GLN A 279 -4.45 -0.01 3.14
CA GLN A 279 -5.07 1.30 2.83
C GLN A 279 -4.16 2.43 3.32
N PRO A 280 -3.91 3.47 2.50
CA PRO A 280 -3.13 4.62 2.90
C PRO A 280 -3.84 5.46 3.96
N THR A 281 -3.08 5.92 4.94
CA THR A 281 -3.43 6.97 5.88
C THR A 281 -2.28 7.98 5.93
N ARG A 282 -2.55 9.23 6.29
CA ARG A 282 -1.47 10.18 6.57
C ARG A 282 -0.77 9.86 7.88
N LEU A 283 0.54 10.06 7.89
CA LEU A 283 1.29 10.23 9.13
C LEU A 283 0.82 11.53 9.79
N ARG A 284 0.50 11.45 11.09
CA ARG A 284 0.07 12.59 11.90
C ARG A 284 1.26 13.30 12.53
#